data_AF-A0A4R8L379-F1
#
_entry.id   AF-A0A4R8L379-F1
#
_cell.length_a   1.000
_cell.length_b   1.000
_cell.length_c   1.000
_cell.angle_alpha   90.00
_cell.angle_beta   90.00
_cell.angle_gamma   90.00
#
_symmetry.space_group_name_H-M   'P 1'
#
loop_
_entity.id
_entity.type
_entity.pdbx_description
1 polymer ?
#
loop_
_entity_poly.entity_id
_entity_poly.type
_entity_poly.pdbx_seq_one_letter_code
_entity_poly.pdbx_strand_id
1 'polypeptide(L)'
;MTVSAGVTIARTLVASVTALRVAKVRAPAADNPAMASDKHLPLKRGTSRYDEAIALENSVRIIRKARGKHNPEDFAEGTPEWHAVIESFLIDLLWASGNGLHDNDD
;
A
#
# COMPACT_ATOMS: atom_id res chain seq x y z
N MET A 1 17.88 65.50 -26.72
CA MET A 1 18.08 65.05 -25.33
C MET A 1 16.92 64.14 -24.97
N THR A 2 17.00 62.91 -24.49
CA THR A 2 18.08 61.93 -24.25
C THR A 2 17.35 60.62 -23.89
N VAL A 3 17.85 59.45 -24.35
CA VAL A 3 17.66 58.02 -23.89
C VAL A 3 16.22 57.47 -23.75
N SER A 4 15.79 56.37 -24.38
CA SER A 4 16.34 55.00 -24.53
C SER A 4 16.54 54.24 -23.22
N ALA A 5 16.33 52.92 -23.30
CA ALA A 5 16.34 51.87 -22.28
C ALA A 5 15.05 51.76 -21.45
N GLY A 6 14.41 50.61 -21.31
CA GLY A 6 14.73 49.24 -21.66
C GLY A 6 13.93 48.34 -20.71
N VAL A 7 13.09 47.45 -21.25
CA VAL A 7 13.33 46.00 -21.24
C VAL A 7 12.83 45.29 -19.96
N THR A 8 11.68 44.62 -20.13
CA THR A 8 11.37 43.25 -19.67
C THR A 8 10.94 43.02 -18.21
N ILE A 9 9.75 42.40 -18.07
CA ILE A 9 9.42 41.13 -17.38
C ILE A 9 7.87 41.05 -17.41
N ALA A 10 7.27 40.31 -18.36
CA ALA A 10 6.72 38.95 -18.16
C ALA A 10 5.63 38.90 -17.06
N ARG A 11 4.45 38.28 -17.20
CA ARG A 11 3.91 37.28 -18.11
C ARG A 11 2.42 37.15 -17.74
N THR A 12 1.54 37.21 -18.75
CA THR A 12 0.38 36.34 -18.96
C THR A 12 -0.32 35.70 -17.74
N LEU A 13 -1.47 36.25 -17.32
CA LEU A 13 -2.50 35.53 -16.57
C LEU A 13 -3.67 35.27 -17.53
N VAL A 14 -3.62 34.13 -18.22
CA VAL A 14 -4.67 33.67 -19.14
C VAL A 14 -5.78 33.00 -18.34
N ALA A 15 -7.00 33.43 -18.66
CA ALA A 15 -8.28 32.94 -18.23
C ALA A 15 -8.43 31.42 -18.35
N SER A 16 -9.21 30.83 -17.44
CA SER A 16 -10.38 29.98 -17.77
C SER A 16 -11.00 29.40 -16.49
N VAL A 17 -11.75 30.23 -15.77
CA VAL A 17 -12.75 29.77 -14.81
C VAL A 17 -14.04 29.54 -15.60
N THR A 18 -14.11 28.46 -16.37
CA THR A 18 -15.38 27.96 -16.90
C THR A 18 -15.27 26.48 -17.24
N ALA A 19 -16.15 25.69 -16.62
CA ALA A 19 -16.57 24.35 -17.04
C ALA A 19 -15.52 23.22 -17.01
N LEU A 20 -15.26 22.68 -15.81
CA LEU A 20 -15.04 21.23 -15.68
C LEU A 20 -16.23 20.63 -14.92
N ARG A 21 -17.33 20.40 -15.65
CA ARG A 21 -18.31 19.38 -15.26
C ARG A 21 -17.53 18.07 -15.21
N VAL A 22 -17.43 17.47 -14.03
CA VAL A 22 -16.87 16.12 -13.85
C VAL A 22 -17.75 15.16 -14.65
N ALA A 23 -17.37 14.90 -15.88
CA ALA A 23 -17.90 13.81 -16.67
C ALA A 23 -17.51 12.52 -15.93
N LYS A 24 -18.52 11.84 -15.37
CA LYS A 24 -18.39 10.46 -14.91
C LYS A 24 -18.05 9.61 -16.14
N VAL A 25 -16.77 9.44 -16.43
CA VAL A 25 -16.30 8.43 -17.37
C VAL A 25 -16.63 7.09 -16.71
N ARG A 26 -17.75 6.49 -17.13
CA ARG A 26 -17.99 5.07 -16.87
C ARG A 26 -17.04 4.34 -17.80
N ALA A 27 -15.90 3.91 -17.28
CA ALA A 27 -15.03 2.99 -17.99
C ALA A 27 -15.86 1.74 -18.34
N PRO A 28 -15.78 1.20 -19.56
CA PRO A 28 -16.26 -0.14 -19.81
C PRO A 28 -15.52 -1.07 -18.86
N ALA A 29 -16.25 -1.96 -18.19
CA ALA A 29 -15.61 -3.00 -17.39
C ALA A 29 -14.64 -3.74 -18.31
N ALA A 30 -13.34 -3.56 -18.06
CA ALA A 30 -12.34 -4.40 -18.69
C ALA A 30 -12.67 -5.82 -18.23
N ASP A 31 -13.01 -6.71 -19.17
CA ASP A 31 -13.06 -8.14 -18.90
C ASP A 31 -11.64 -8.57 -18.53
N ASN A 32 -11.34 -8.50 -17.23
CA ASN A 32 -10.12 -9.03 -16.67
C ASN A 32 -10.40 -10.49 -16.32
N PRO A 33 -9.97 -11.46 -17.14
CA PRO A 33 -10.22 -12.89 -16.86
C PRO A 33 -9.58 -13.35 -15.54
N ALA A 34 -8.69 -12.55 -14.93
CA ALA A 34 -8.20 -12.80 -13.57
C ALA A 34 -9.31 -12.80 -12.51
N MET A 35 -10.46 -12.15 -12.77
CA MET A 35 -11.63 -12.16 -11.89
C MET A 35 -12.55 -13.38 -12.09
N ALA A 36 -12.33 -14.21 -13.12
CA ALA A 36 -13.18 -15.37 -13.43
C ALA A 36 -12.84 -16.64 -12.63
N SER A 37 -11.96 -16.53 -11.64
CA SER A 37 -11.60 -17.61 -10.72
C SER A 37 -12.39 -17.48 -9.43
N ASP A 38 -13.68 -17.80 -9.49
CA ASP A 38 -14.60 -17.83 -8.34
C ASP A 38 -14.39 -19.08 -7.43
N LYS A 39 -13.16 -19.62 -7.39
CA LYS A 39 -12.85 -20.91 -6.73
C LYS A 39 -11.73 -20.87 -5.70
N HIS A 40 -11.16 -19.72 -5.37
CA HIS A 40 -10.17 -19.67 -4.31
C HIS A 40 -10.09 -18.28 -3.68
N LEU A 41 -11.02 -17.96 -2.78
CA LEU A 41 -10.73 -16.98 -1.73
C LEU A 41 -9.78 -17.70 -0.76
N PRO A 42 -8.46 -17.43 -0.79
CA PRO A 42 -7.47 -18.30 -0.16
C PRO A 42 -7.59 -18.37 1.37
N LEU A 43 -8.38 -17.47 1.98
CA LEU A 43 -8.50 -17.31 3.42
C LEU A 43 -9.96 -17.00 3.82
N LYS A 44 -10.92 -17.79 3.35
CA LYS A 44 -12.30 -17.70 3.87
C LYS A 44 -12.31 -18.16 5.34
N ARG A 45 -12.89 -17.34 6.23
CA ARG A 45 -13.05 -17.68 7.66
C ARG A 45 -13.66 -19.08 7.82
N GLY A 46 -13.09 -19.87 8.73
CA GLY A 46 -13.54 -21.23 9.03
C GLY A 46 -13.03 -22.31 8.05
N THR A 47 -12.05 -21.98 7.22
CA THR A 47 -11.30 -22.97 6.42
C THR A 47 -9.98 -23.30 7.12
N SER A 48 -9.46 -24.53 6.94
CA SER A 48 -8.17 -24.95 7.52
C SER A 48 -7.05 -23.94 7.22
N ARG A 49 -6.98 -23.45 5.97
CA ARG A 49 -5.98 -22.44 5.58
C ARG A 49 -6.13 -21.10 6.30
N TYR A 50 -7.36 -20.68 6.58
CA TYR A 50 -7.59 -19.48 7.39
C TYR A 50 -7.12 -19.69 8.82
N ASP A 51 -7.46 -20.83 9.43
CA ASP A 51 -7.08 -21.13 10.80
C ASP A 51 -5.55 -21.28 10.94
N GLU A 52 -4.90 -21.90 9.96
CA GLU A 52 -3.44 -21.98 9.84
C GLU A 52 -2.79 -20.59 9.73
N ALA A 53 -3.33 -19.70 8.89
CA ALA A 53 -2.81 -18.34 8.74
C ALA A 53 -2.95 -17.53 10.05
N ILE A 54 -4.09 -17.65 10.74
CA ILE A 54 -4.31 -16.99 12.03
C ILE A 54 -3.39 -17.57 13.11
N ALA A 55 -3.19 -18.88 13.13
CA ALA A 55 -2.26 -19.52 14.07
C ALA A 55 -0.82 -19.05 13.84
N LEU A 56 -0.39 -18.93 12.58
CA LEU A 56 0.92 -18.40 12.23
C LEU A 56 1.07 -16.94 12.68
N GLU A 57 0.07 -16.10 12.38
CA GLU A 57 0.08 -14.69 12.79
C GLU A 57 0.20 -14.52 14.30
N ASN A 58 -0.62 -15.26 15.06
CA ASN A 58 -0.58 -15.24 16.52
C ASN A 58 0.78 -15.71 17.06
N SER A 59 1.36 -16.74 16.46
CA SER A 59 2.68 -17.25 16.85
C SER A 59 3.76 -16.20 16.67
N VAL A 60 3.77 -15.51 15.52
CA VAL A 60 4.72 -14.41 15.25
C VAL A 60 4.54 -13.26 16.26
N ARG A 61 3.31 -12.86 16.54
CA ARG A 61 3.02 -11.82 17.54
C ARG A 61 3.58 -12.17 18.92
N ILE A 62 3.37 -13.41 19.37
CA ILE A 62 3.87 -13.91 20.66
C ILE A 62 5.40 -13.89 20.69
N ILE A 63 6.06 -14.40 19.64
CA ILE A 63 7.52 -14.43 19.54
C ILE A 63 8.10 -13.01 19.56
N ARG A 64 7.48 -12.06 18.85
CA ARG A 64 7.92 -10.66 18.85
C ARG A 64 7.81 -10.03 20.23
N LYS A 65 6.69 -10.24 20.95
CA LYS A 65 6.53 -9.78 22.34
C LYS A 65 7.61 -10.37 23.25
N ALA A 66 7.88 -11.67 23.13
CA ALA A 66 8.94 -12.35 23.88
C ALA A 66 10.35 -11.78 23.60
N ARG A 67 10.57 -11.23 22.41
CA ARG A 67 11.82 -10.56 22.01
C ARG A 67 11.86 -9.06 22.37
N GLY A 68 10.83 -8.53 23.04
CA GLY A 68 10.71 -7.10 23.34
C GLY A 68 10.44 -6.23 22.10
N LYS A 69 10.00 -6.82 20.99
CA LYS A 69 9.60 -6.08 19.78
C LYS A 69 8.11 -5.73 19.86
N HIS A 70 7.77 -4.53 19.39
CA HIS A 70 6.38 -4.15 19.23
C HIS A 70 5.71 -4.86 18.05
N ASN A 71 4.39 -4.98 18.14
CA ASN A 71 3.52 -5.42 17.07
C ASN A 71 2.63 -4.27 16.59
N PRO A 72 2.02 -4.38 15.39
CA PRO A 72 1.23 -3.29 14.82
C PRO A 72 0.04 -2.85 15.69
N GLU A 73 -0.57 -3.75 16.45
CA GLU A 73 -1.70 -3.45 17.36
C GLU A 73 -1.30 -2.60 18.57
N ASP A 74 0.00 -2.46 18.85
CA ASP A 74 0.48 -1.61 19.93
C ASP A 74 0.43 -0.11 19.56
N PHE A 75 0.14 0.21 18.29
CA PHE A 75 0.04 1.57 17.76
C PHE A 75 -1.32 1.79 17.07
N ALA A 76 -1.74 3.05 17.00
CA ALA A 76 -2.92 3.40 16.22
C ALA A 76 -2.64 3.23 14.73
N GLU A 77 -3.58 2.61 14.01
CA GLU A 77 -3.43 2.35 12.58
C GLU A 77 -3.25 3.66 11.79
N GLY A 78 -2.30 3.65 10.85
CA GLY A 78 -1.98 4.80 10.00
C GLY A 78 -1.05 5.85 10.62
N THR A 79 -0.56 5.67 11.87
CA THR A 79 0.50 6.53 12.38
C THR A 79 1.86 6.16 11.79
N PRO A 80 2.85 7.08 11.81
CA PRO A 80 4.20 6.76 11.36
C PRO A 80 4.84 5.57 12.08
N GLU A 81 4.58 5.43 13.38
CA GLU A 81 5.07 4.33 14.21
C GLU A 81 4.46 3.00 13.79
N TRP A 82 3.15 2.99 13.48
CA TRP A 82 2.48 1.83 12.94
C TRP A 82 3.08 1.39 11.60
N HIS A 83 3.34 2.35 10.70
CA HIS A 83 3.98 2.08 9.41
C HIS A 83 5.41 1.52 9.56
N ALA A 84 6.19 2.03 10.50
CA ALA A 84 7.53 1.51 10.77
C ALA A 84 7.49 0.06 11.29
N VAL A 85 6.49 -0.28 12.08
CA VAL A 85 6.39 -1.60 12.73
C VAL A 85 5.77 -2.65 11.80
N ILE A 86 4.76 -2.27 10.99
CA ILE A 86 4.05 -3.21 10.11
C ILE A 86 4.98 -3.82 9.05
N GLU A 87 5.93 -3.06 8.50
CA GLU A 87 6.89 -3.61 7.53
C GLU A 87 7.74 -4.74 8.15
N SER A 88 8.31 -4.49 9.34
CA SER A 88 9.10 -5.51 10.05
C SER A 88 8.26 -6.72 10.47
N PHE A 89 6.97 -6.52 10.76
CA PHE A 89 6.04 -7.58 11.12
C PHE A 89 5.71 -8.46 9.90
N LEU A 90 5.48 -7.85 8.74
CA LEU A 90 5.22 -8.57 7.49
C LEU A 90 6.43 -9.38 7.03
N ILE A 91 7.65 -8.87 7.24
CA ILE A 91 8.88 -9.64 6.98
C ILE A 91 8.97 -10.87 7.89
N ASP A 92 8.70 -10.71 9.18
CA ASP A 92 8.68 -11.85 10.12
C ASP A 92 7.62 -12.90 9.71
N LEU A 93 6.45 -12.46 9.25
CA LEU A 93 5.40 -13.34 8.71
C LEU A 93 5.85 -14.07 7.43
N LEU A 94 6.48 -13.35 6.50
CA LEU A 94 6.97 -13.93 5.25
C LEU A 94 8.00 -15.03 5.53
N TRP A 95 8.96 -14.76 6.41
CA TRP A 95 9.94 -15.75 6.84
C TRP A 95 9.28 -16.94 7.55
N ALA A 96 8.36 -16.68 8.47
CA ALA A 96 7.66 -17.75 9.19
C ALA A 96 6.76 -18.61 8.27
N SER A 97 6.29 -18.05 7.16
CA SER A 97 5.50 -18.79 6.16
C SER A 97 6.34 -19.74 5.30
N GLY A 98 7.67 -19.73 5.43
CA GLY A 98 8.58 -20.53 4.61
C GLY A 98 8.87 -19.95 3.22
N ASN A 99 8.25 -18.81 2.87
CA ASN A 99 8.48 -18.08 1.62
C ASN A 99 9.64 -17.09 1.75
N GLY A 100 10.71 -17.46 2.46
CA GLY A 100 11.90 -16.63 2.55
C GLY A 100 12.31 -16.14 1.16
N LEU A 101 12.63 -14.84 1.04
CA LEU A 101 13.25 -14.32 -0.17
C LEU A 101 14.56 -15.09 -0.33
N HIS A 102 14.53 -16.11 -1.19
CA HIS A 102 15.68 -16.91 -1.55
C HIS A 102 16.53 -16.00 -2.44
N ASP A 103 17.48 -15.29 -1.84
CA ASP A 103 18.60 -14.74 -2.58
C ASP A 103 19.34 -15.96 -3.14
N ASN A 104 19.05 -16.32 -4.39
CA ASN A 104 19.82 -17.31 -5.14
C ASN A 104 21.17 -16.67 -5.43
N ASP A 105 22.09 -16.75 -4.47
CA ASP A 105 23.52 -16.53 -4.68
C ASP A 105 24.14 -17.87 -5.15
N ASP A 106 23.92 -18.22 -6.42
CA ASP A 106 24.69 -19.21 -7.18
C ASP A 106 25.57 -18.52 -8.24
#